data_AF-A0A5B8URS5-F1
#
_entry.id   AF-A0A5B8URS5-F1
#
_cell.length_a   1.000
_cell.length_b   1.000
_cell.length_c   1.000
_cell.angle_alpha   90.00
_cell.angle_beta   90.00
_cell.angle_gamma   90.00
#
_symmetry.space_group_name_H-M   'P 1'
#
loop_
_entity.id
_entity.type
_entity.pdbx_description
1 polymer ?
#
loop_
_entity_poly.entity_id
_entity_poly.type
_entity_poly.pdbx_seq_one_letter_code
_entity_poly.pdbx_strand_id
1 'polypeptide(L)' 'MAHHQPAEKEKNIDSLYYLVAVVCGLFTGVVIDNGIGWIITFGVLFLLFAALFLQVFVRGREQR' A
#
# COMPACT_ATOMS: atom_id res chain seq x y z
N MET A 1 -37.75 -8.37 2.26
CA MET A 1 -36.69 -9.24 1.72
C MET A 1 -35.60 -8.33 1.19
N ALA A 2 -34.68 -7.98 2.08
CA ALA A 2 -33.44 -7.26 1.76
C ALA A 2 -32.40 -8.27 1.23
N HIS A 3 -31.32 -7.75 0.64
CA HIS A 3 -30.16 -8.46 0.04
C HIS A 3 -30.28 -8.81 -1.44
N HIS A 4 -30.07 -7.82 -2.32
CA HIS A 4 -29.35 -8.06 -3.58
C HIS A 4 -28.42 -6.86 -3.84
N GLN A 5 -27.15 -7.16 -4.11
CA GLN A 5 -25.95 -6.30 -4.27
C GLN A 5 -25.25 -5.89 -2.96
N PRO A 6 -24.06 -6.48 -2.66
CA PRO A 6 -22.82 -5.93 -3.24
C PRO A 6 -21.71 -6.98 -3.52
N ALA A 7 -21.98 -8.06 -4.27
CA ALA A 7 -20.94 -9.07 -4.59
C ALA A 7 -19.82 -8.58 -5.53
N GLU A 8 -19.93 -7.37 -6.09
CA GLU A 8 -18.92 -6.76 -6.96
C GLU A 8 -17.82 -6.02 -6.18
N LYS A 9 -18.14 -5.47 -5.00
CA LYS A 9 -17.17 -4.68 -4.22
C LYS A 9 -16.16 -5.59 -3.50
N GLU A 10 -16.61 -6.70 -2.92
CA GLU A 10 -15.74 -7.62 -2.18
C GLU A 10 -14.59 -8.15 -3.06
N LYS A 11 -14.90 -8.60 -4.28
CA LYS A 11 -13.89 -9.16 -5.22
C LYS A 11 -12.75 -8.18 -5.55
N ASN A 12 -13.06 -6.90 -5.67
CA ASN A 12 -12.08 -5.86 -5.98
C ASN A 12 -11.21 -5.54 -4.76
N ILE A 13 -11.79 -5.55 -3.56
CA ILE A 13 -11.06 -5.33 -2.32
C ILE A 13 -10.13 -6.51 -2.02
N ASP A 14 -10.57 -7.76 -2.22
CA ASP A 14 -9.72 -8.95 -2.10
C ASP A 14 -8.54 -8.91 -3.10
N SER A 15 -8.80 -8.55 -4.35
CA SER A 15 -7.75 -8.43 -5.37
C SER A 15 -6.75 -7.31 -5.05
N LEU A 16 -7.24 -6.16 -4.57
CA LEU A 16 -6.38 -5.06 -4.12
C LEU A 16 -5.56 -5.47 -2.88
N TYR A 17 -6.20 -6.17 -1.94
CA TYR A 17 -5.54 -6.65 -0.72
C TYR A 17 -4.44 -7.68 -1.05
N TYR A 18 -4.71 -8.59 -1.98
CA TYR A 18 -3.72 -9.54 -2.48
C TYR A 18 -2.56 -8.84 -3.20
N LEU A 19 -2.85 -7.84 -4.03
CA LEU A 19 -1.81 -7.06 -4.71
C LEU A 19 -0.91 -6.33 -3.70
N VAL A 20 -1.52 -5.67 -2.70
CA VAL A 20 -0.79 -5.00 -1.62
C VAL A 20 0.05 -6.01 -0.84
N ALA A 21 -0.51 -7.19 -0.51
CA ALA A 21 0.21 -8.24 0.21
C ALA A 21 1.43 -8.75 -0.58
N VAL A 22 1.30 -8.97 -1.89
CA VAL A 22 2.42 -9.39 -2.76
C VAL A 22 3.50 -8.31 -2.83
N VAL A 23 3.11 -7.05 -2.99
CA VAL A 23 4.06 -5.91 -3.04
C VAL A 23 4.80 -5.76 -1.70
N CYS A 24 4.08 -5.81 -0.57
CA CYS A 24 4.66 -5.77 0.76
C CYS A 24 5.59 -6.96 1.03
N GLY A 25 5.21 -8.17 0.61
CA GLY A 25 6.03 -9.37 0.75
C GLY A 25 7.32 -9.31 -0.05
N LEU A 26 7.26 -8.88 -1.32
CA LEU A 26 8.44 -8.67 -2.16
C LEU A 26 9.38 -7.61 -1.57
N PHE A 27 8.81 -6.48 -1.13
CA PHE A 27 9.59 -5.41 -0.50
C PHE A 27 10.31 -5.90 0.77
N THR A 28 9.61 -6.67 1.61
CA THR A 28 10.17 -7.27 2.83
C THR A 28 11.29 -8.26 2.50
N GLY A 29 11.11 -9.12 1.48
CA GLY A 29 12.14 -10.06 1.04
C GLY A 29 13.42 -9.36 0.58
N VAL A 30 13.30 -8.28 -0.20
CA VAL A 30 14.45 -7.46 -0.63
C VAL A 30 15.16 -6.82 0.56
N VAL A 31 14.41 -6.33 1.56
CA VAL A 31 15.01 -5.74 2.78
C VAL A 31 15.78 -6.78 3.59
N ILE A 32 15.27 -8.01 3.70
CA ILE A 32 15.94 -9.08 4.45
C ILE A 32 17.25 -9.51 3.76
N ASP A 33 17.23 -9.63 2.43
CA ASP A 33 18.40 -10.07 1.65
C ASP A 33 19.57 -9.06 1.70
N ASN A 34 19.26 -7.76 1.75
CA ASN A 34 20.27 -6.70 1.80
C ASN A 34 20.83 -6.44 3.23
N GLY A 35 20.27 -7.05 4.27
CA GLY A 35 20.77 -7.01 5.64
C GLY A 35 20.38 -5.77 6.46
N ILE A 36 20.52 -5.89 7.79
CA ILE A 36 20.08 -4.90 8.81
C ILE A 36 20.68 -3.50 8.60
N GLY A 37 21.85 -3.40 7.96
CA GLY A 37 22.52 -2.13 7.70
C GLY A 37 21.70 -1.15 6.84
N TRP A 38 20.82 -1.66 5.98
CA TRP A 38 20.00 -0.82 5.09
C TRP A 38 18.66 -0.37 5.69
N ILE A 39 18.31 -0.83 6.91
CA ILE A 39 17.04 -0.49 7.56
C ILE A 39 16.88 1.02 7.71
N ILE A 40 17.95 1.74 8.07
CA ILE A 40 17.88 3.20 8.23
C ILE A 40 17.60 3.86 6.88
N THR A 41 18.29 3.44 5.82
CA THR A 41 18.11 3.98 4.47
C THR A 41 16.70 3.71 3.94
N PHE A 42 16.22 2.47 4.07
CA PHE A 42 14.86 2.11 3.66
C PHE A 42 13.79 2.80 4.54
N GLY A 43 14.03 2.97 5.83
CA GLY A 43 13.14 3.70 6.73
C GLY A 43 12.99 5.17 6.32
N VAL A 44 14.10 5.84 5.99
CA VAL A 44 14.07 7.25 5.51
C VAL A 44 13.41 7.33 4.13
N LEU A 45 13.77 6.45 3.19
CA LEU A 45 13.14 6.39 1.87
C LEU A 45 11.63 6.15 1.96
N PHE A 46 11.21 5.24 2.84
CA PHE A 46 9.79 4.93 3.04
C PHE A 46 9.04 6.10 3.68
N LEU A 47 9.67 6.81 4.63
CA LEU A 47 9.09 8.01 5.25
C LEU A 47 8.89 9.13 4.22
N LEU A 48 9.88 9.34 3.33
CA LEU A 48 9.76 10.28 2.22
C LEU A 48 8.67 9.86 1.24
N PHE A 49 8.61 8.57 0.88
CA PHE A 49 7.56 8.04 0.02
C PHE A 49 6.17 8.22 0.65
N ALA A 50 6.01 8.01 1.96
CA ALA A 50 4.76 8.26 2.68
C ALA A 50 4.35 9.74 2.64
N ALA A 51 5.30 10.67 2.80
CA ALA A 51 5.04 12.10 2.68
C ALA A 51 4.58 12.47 1.26
N LEU A 52 5.22 11.93 0.23
CA LEU A 52 4.80 12.12 -1.16
C LEU A 52 3.44 11.49 -1.45
N PHE A 53 3.18 10.29 -0.93
CA PHE A 53 1.89 9.61 -1.06
C PHE A 53 0.77 10.46 -0.48
N LEU A 54 0.94 11.02 0.73
CA LEU A 54 -0.04 11.94 1.31
C LEU A 54 -0.25 13.18 0.43
N GLN A 55 0.81 13.75 -0.13
CA GLN A 55 0.66 14.92 -1.02
C GLN A 55 -0.07 14.58 -2.32
N VAL A 56 0.17 13.43 -2.93
CA VAL A 56 -0.43 13.05 -4.22
C VAL A 56 -1.84 12.48 -4.06
N PHE A 57 -2.04 11.55 -3.12
CA PHE A 57 -3.31 10.85 -2.94
C PHE A 57 -4.30 11.58 -2.01
N VAL A 58 -3.82 12.27 -0.96
CA VAL A 58 -4.74 12.92 0.00
C VAL A 58 -5.10 14.33 -0.43
N ARG A 59 -4.16 15.14 -0.93
CA ARG A 59 -4.46 16.51 -1.38
C ARG A 59 -5.28 16.56 -2.68
N GLY A 60 -5.37 15.46 -3.42
CA GLY A 60 -6.31 15.31 -4.54
C GLY A 60 -7.79 15.37 -4.13
N ARG A 61 -8.12 15.27 -2.83
CA ARG A 61 -9.50 15.34 -2.33
C ARG A 61 -9.95 16.74 -1.88
N GLU A 62 -9.06 17.72 -1.83
CA GLU A 62 -9.42 19.07 -1.35
C GLU A 62 -9.99 19.97 -2.47
N GLN A 63 -9.95 19.52 -3.73
CA GLN A 63 -10.51 20.21 -4.90
C GLN A 63 -11.91 19.70 -5.30
N ARG A 64 -12.69 19.15 -4.36
CA ARG A 64 -14.10 18.78 -4.60
C ARG A 64 -15.01 19.26 -3.49
#